data_AF-A0A239LAY8-F1
#
_entry.id   AF-A0A239LAY8-F1
#
_cell.length_a   1.000
_cell.length_b   1.000
_cell.length_c   1.000
_cell.angle_alpha   90.00
_cell.angle_beta   90.00
_cell.angle_gamma   90.00
#
_symmetry.space_group_name_H-M   'P 1'
#
loop_
_entity.id
_entity.type
_entity.pdbx_description
1 polymer ?
#
loop_
_entity_poly.entity_id
_entity_poly.type
_entity_poly.pdbx_seq_one_letter_code
_entity_poly.pdbx_strand_id
1 'polypeptide(L)'
;MDRMEFYRLVAPFVTSFKDGHTSVSVELKNEDLEEYVRAGGTFFPLEIATIDNRLYCKSNPSSAGTIKRGDEILSINKEPRIS
;
A
#
# COMPACT_ATOMS: atom_id res chain seq x y z
N MET A 1 11.06 21.95 0.11
CA MET A 1 9.74 21.28 0.09
C MET A 1 9.64 20.51 -1.21
N ASP A 2 10.05 19.24 -1.17
CA ASP A 2 9.75 18.28 -2.22
C ASP A 2 8.31 17.72 -2.06
N ARG A 3 7.87 16.92 -3.04
CA ARG A 3 6.51 16.31 -3.05
C ARG A 3 6.25 15.46 -1.80
N MET A 4 7.26 14.75 -1.31
CA MET A 4 7.13 13.90 -0.12
C MET A 4 7.13 14.72 1.17
N GLU A 5 7.88 15.81 1.24
CA GLU A 5 7.84 16.76 2.34
C GLU A 5 6.46 17.41 2.45
N PHE A 6 5.86 17.82 1.33
CA PHE A 6 4.49 18.33 1.30
C PHE A 6 3.47 17.25 1.73
N TYR A 7 3.57 16.05 1.15
CA TYR A 7 2.68 14.94 1.48
C TYR A 7 2.72 14.59 2.98
N ARG A 8 3.92 14.50 3.57
CA ARG A 8 4.09 14.23 5.01
C ARG A 8 3.44 15.29 5.90
N LEU A 9 3.35 16.52 5.42
CA LEU A 9 2.76 17.64 6.15
C LEU A 9 1.22 17.64 6.08
N VAL A 10 0.66 17.30 4.91
CA VAL A 10 -0.79 17.34 4.67
C VAL A 10 -1.50 16.04 5.03
N ALA A 11 -0.83 14.89 4.93
CA ALA A 11 -1.45 13.58 5.20
C ALA A 11 -2.08 13.47 6.60
N PRO A 12 -1.45 13.90 7.72
CA PRO A 12 -2.06 13.85 9.05
C PRO A 12 -3.33 14.72 9.17
N PHE A 13 -3.36 15.85 8.46
CA PHE A 13 -4.53 16.73 8.44
C PHE A 13 -5.71 16.04 7.74
N VAL A 14 -5.47 15.43 6.58
CA VAL A 14 -6.50 14.73 5.81
C VAL A 14 -7.00 13.47 6.54
N THR A 15 -6.11 12.70 7.18
CA THR A 15 -6.53 11.50 7.93
C THR A 15 -7.30 11.84 9.20
N SER A 16 -7.16 13.06 9.74
CA SER A 16 -7.91 13.50 10.92
C SER A 16 -9.43 13.52 10.71
N PHE A 17 -9.89 13.65 9.45
CA PHE A 17 -11.32 13.60 9.10
C PHE A 17 -11.93 12.20 9.22
N LYS A 18 -11.11 11.14 9.27
CA LYS A 18 -11.53 9.73 9.38
C LYS A 18 -12.57 9.32 8.33
N ASP A 19 -12.50 9.92 7.14
CA ASP A 19 -13.38 9.63 6.01
C ASP A 19 -12.61 8.90 4.91
N GLY A 20 -13.09 7.73 4.51
CA GLY A 20 -12.49 6.90 3.45
C GLY A 20 -12.61 7.49 2.05
N HIS A 21 -13.48 8.50 1.84
CA HIS A 21 -13.62 9.21 0.56
C HIS A 21 -12.76 10.48 0.50
N THR A 22 -12.21 10.91 1.64
CA THR A 22 -11.33 12.07 1.75
C THR A 22 -9.90 11.59 1.91
N SER A 23 -9.16 11.53 0.81
CA SER A 23 -7.76 11.15 0.82
C SER A 23 -6.90 12.15 0.04
N VAL A 24 -5.65 12.28 0.49
CA VAL A 24 -4.57 12.87 -0.30
C VAL A 24 -3.69 11.70 -0.71
N SER A 25 -3.47 11.55 -2.00
CA SER A 25 -2.59 10.54 -2.56
C SER A 25 -1.45 11.23 -3.28
N VAL A 26 -0.23 10.71 -3.11
CA VAL A 26 0.82 10.99 -4.10
C VAL A 26 0.31 10.36 -5.40
N GLU A 27 -0.04 11.18 -6.39
CA GLU A 27 -0.58 10.67 -7.65
C GLU A 27 0.32 9.57 -8.19
N LEU A 28 -0.21 8.35 -8.21
CA LEU A 28 0.39 7.20 -8.90
C LEU A 28 0.26 7.34 -10.42
N LYS A 29 -0.47 8.35 -10.90
CA LYS A 29 -0.51 8.76 -12.31
C LYS A 29 0.56 9.82 -12.58
N ASN A 30 1.77 9.56 -12.12
CA ASN A 30 2.93 10.40 -12.36
C ASN A 30 3.89 9.70 -13.33
N GLU A 31 4.67 10.50 -14.05
CA GLU A 31 5.73 10.03 -14.96
C GLU A 31 6.66 9.03 -14.27
N ASP A 32 6.88 9.17 -12.96
CA ASP A 32 7.70 8.26 -12.14
C ASP A 32 7.14 6.81 -12.10
N LEU A 33 5.82 6.62 -11.98
CA LEU A 33 5.25 5.27 -12.00
C LEU A 33 5.34 4.66 -13.40
N GLU A 34 5.07 5.46 -14.43
CA GLU A 34 5.19 4.99 -15.81
C GLU A 34 6.63 4.60 -16.15
N GLU A 35 7.60 5.40 -15.73
CA GLU A 35 9.02 5.08 -15.88
C GLU A 35 9.41 3.82 -15.10
N TYR A 36 8.97 3.69 -13.84
CA TYR A 36 9.19 2.50 -13.03
C TYR A 36 8.66 1.24 -13.71
N VAL A 37 7.44 1.29 -14.25
CA VAL A 37 6.83 0.19 -15.00
C VAL A 37 7.60 -0.10 -16.29
N ARG A 38 7.96 0.94 -17.07
CA ARG A 38 8.74 0.79 -18.31
C ARG A 38 10.12 0.19 -18.06
N ALA A 39 10.74 0.48 -16.92
CA ALA A 39 12.03 -0.06 -16.52
C ALA A 39 11.95 -1.52 -15.98
N GLY A 40 10.77 -2.15 -15.98
CA GLY A 40 10.59 -3.52 -15.48
C GLY A 40 10.40 -3.61 -13.97
N GLY A 41 9.90 -2.54 -13.34
CA GLY A 41 9.55 -2.51 -11.93
C GLY A 41 8.56 -3.60 -11.52
N THR A 42 8.59 -3.99 -10.25
CA THR A 42 7.75 -5.06 -9.70
C THR A 42 6.76 -4.52 -8.69
N PHE A 43 5.56 -5.10 -8.67
CA PHE A 43 4.52 -4.72 -7.73
C PHE A 43 4.43 -5.73 -6.59
N PHE A 44 3.85 -5.28 -5.47
CA PHE A 44 3.53 -6.19 -4.40
C PHE A 44 2.56 -7.26 -4.91
N PRO A 45 2.87 -8.56 -4.72
CA PRO A 45 2.20 -9.64 -5.46
C PRO A 45 0.83 -10.04 -4.91
N LEU A 46 0.40 -9.45 -3.79
CA LEU A 46 -0.86 -9.78 -3.12
C LEU A 46 -1.78 -8.57 -3.10
N GLU A 47 -3.07 -8.81 -3.31
CA GLU A 47 -4.08 -7.83 -2.93
C GLU A 47 -4.31 -7.94 -1.41
N ILE A 48 -4.26 -6.81 -0.72
CA ILE A 48 -4.34 -6.75 0.74
C ILE A 48 -5.61 -6.05 1.21
N ALA A 49 -6.09 -6.42 2.40
CA ALA A 49 -7.14 -5.72 3.11
C ALA A 49 -6.66 -5.37 4.53
N THR A 50 -6.94 -4.14 4.96
CA THR A 50 -6.70 -3.70 6.33
C THR A 50 -8.02 -3.69 7.08
N ILE A 51 -8.14 -4.50 8.14
CA ILE A 51 -9.35 -4.62 8.97
C ILE A 51 -8.91 -4.56 10.43
N ASP A 52 -9.47 -3.66 11.25
CA ASP A 52 -9.12 -3.53 12.69
C ASP A 52 -7.62 -3.46 12.97
N ASN A 53 -6.92 -2.67 12.16
CA ASN A 53 -5.46 -2.57 12.16
C ASN A 53 -4.74 -3.91 12.02
N ARG A 54 -5.34 -4.88 11.30
CA ARG A 54 -4.77 -6.16 10.85
C ARG A 54 -4.67 -6.22 9.33
N LEU A 55 -3.63 -6.86 8.78
CA LEU A 55 -3.42 -6.98 7.33
C LEU A 55 -3.68 -8.40 6.90
N TYR A 56 -4.58 -8.55 5.95
CA TYR A 56 -5.00 -9.84 5.42
C TYR A 56 -4.76 -9.92 3.92
N CYS A 57 -4.46 -11.12 3.43
CA CYS A 57 -4.53 -11.41 2.00
C CYS A 57 -5.99 -11.37 1.54
N LYS A 58 -6.34 -10.38 0.72
CA LYS A 58 -7.66 -10.27 0.09
C LYS A 58 -7.75 -11.20 -1.12
N SER A 59 -6.71 -11.21 -1.96
CA SER A 59 -6.57 -12.14 -3.07
C SER A 59 -5.10 -12.40 -3.39
N ASN A 60 -4.81 -13.62 -3.84
CA ASN A 60 -3.50 -14.02 -4.35
C ASN A 60 -3.69 -14.47 -5.81
N PRO A 61 -3.23 -13.68 -6.80
CA PRO A 61 -3.35 -14.04 -8.21
C PRO A 61 -2.39 -15.17 -8.62
N SER A 62 -1.40 -15.51 -7.79
CA SER A 62 -0.47 -16.60 -8.06
C SER A 62 -1.11 -17.96 -7.80
N SER A 63 -1.05 -18.85 -8.78
CA SER A 63 -1.48 -20.25 -8.67
C SER A 63 -0.49 -21.13 -7.88
N ALA A 64 0.73 -20.66 -7.66
CA ALA A 64 1.82 -21.39 -7.02
C ALA A 64 2.11 -20.93 -5.58
N GLY A 65 1.40 -19.90 -5.08
CA GLY A 65 1.63 -19.34 -3.75
C GLY A 65 1.06 -20.19 -2.62
N THR A 66 1.73 -20.21 -1.47
CA THR A 66 1.22 -20.84 -0.24
C THR A 66 0.23 -19.96 0.53
N ILE A 67 0.28 -18.64 0.31
CA ILE A 67 -0.58 -17.64 0.94
C ILE A 67 -1.96 -17.68 0.29
N LYS A 68 -3.00 -17.80 1.12
CA LYS A 68 -4.40 -17.90 0.71
C LYS A 68 -5.18 -16.67 1.15
N ARG A 69 -6.32 -16.45 0.49
CA ARG A 69 -7.30 -15.45 0.93
C ARG A 69 -7.68 -15.68 2.39
N GLY A 70 -7.61 -14.63 3.19
CA GLY A 70 -7.89 -14.65 4.62
C GLY A 70 -6.65 -14.84 5.50
N ASP A 71 -5.50 -15.24 4.94
CA ASP A 71 -4.27 -15.36 5.72
C ASP A 71 -3.83 -13.99 6.25
N GLU A 72 -3.44 -13.95 7.52
CA GLU A 72 -2.90 -12.75 8.16
C GLU A 72 -1.41 -12.58 7.82
N ILE A 73 -1.05 -11.39 7.38
CA ILE A 73 0.33 -11.01 7.06
C ILE A 73 0.98 -10.47 8.33
N LEU A 74 1.81 -11.29 8.97
CA LEU A 74 2.49 -10.95 10.23
C LEU A 74 3.77 -10.11 10.01
N SER A 75 4.46 -10.34 8.90
CA SER A 75 5.73 -9.68 8.57
C SER A 75 5.98 -9.62 7.07
N ILE A 76 6.71 -8.60 6.62
CA ILE A 76 7.24 -8.48 5.25
C ILE A 76 8.75 -8.35 5.36
N ASN A 77 9.52 -9.20 4.66
CA ASN A 77 11.00 -9.21 4.75
C ASN A 77 11.54 -9.33 6.19
N LYS A 78 10.84 -10.08 7.05
CA LYS A 78 11.10 -10.22 8.51
C LYS A 78 10.85 -8.96 9.35
N GLU A 79 10.48 -7.85 8.73
CA GLU A 79 10.02 -6.67 9.45
C GLU A 79 8.57 -6.90 9.91
N PRO A 80 8.27 -6.67 11.20
CA PRO A 80 6.92 -6.80 11.70
C PRO A 80 6.02 -5.80 11.01
N ARG A 81 4.75 -6.18 10.85
CA ARG A 81 3.78 -5.21 10.38
C ARG A 81 3.68 -4.04 11.37
N ILE A 82 3.93 -2.83 10.89
CA ILE A 82 3.80 -1.60 11.66
C ILE A 82 2.31 -1.26 11.80
N SER A 83 1.88 -1.07 13.05
CA SER A 83 0.54 -0.70 13.50
C SER A 83 0.28 0.80 13.42
#